data_AF-A0A973R907-F1
#
_entry.id   AF-A0A973R907-F1
#
_cell.length_a   1.000
_cell.length_b   1.000
_cell.length_c   1.000
_cell.angle_alpha   90.00
_cell.angle_beta   90.00
_cell.angle_gamma   90.00
#
_symmetry.space_group_name_H-M   'P 1'
#
loop_
_entity.id
_entity.type
_entity.pdbx_description
1 polymer ?
#
loop_
_entity_poly.entity_id
_entity_poly.type
_entity_poly.pdbx_seq_one_letter_code
_entity_poly.pdbx_strand_id
1 'polypeptide(L)'
;VKKGTNVTLTIDVTLAGGPNWAGYVPRLARMDVIQGEVTGPVADKDTFTAPTAKVARSYEIDQSSGVVRRTYQLGRVDRPLYVRLRGSDGNRTAVGAMGDAVDPVGPAIDVVGDADPWLDLWFYSNPIWVLPS
;
A
#
# COMPACT_ATOMS: atom_id res chain seq x y z
N VAL A 1 -0.11 -8.89 19.59
CA VAL A 1 0.12 -7.68 20.45
C VAL A 1 -0.87 -7.70 21.60
N LYS A 2 -0.59 -7.13 22.78
CA LYS A 2 -1.60 -7.08 23.85
C LYS A 2 -2.78 -6.21 23.41
N LYS A 3 -4.01 -6.65 23.68
CA LYS A 3 -5.21 -5.85 23.41
C LYS A 3 -5.12 -4.45 24.03
N GLY A 4 -5.36 -3.42 23.23
CA GLY A 4 -5.34 -2.02 23.64
C GLY A 4 -3.95 -1.39 23.67
N THR A 5 -2.92 -2.06 23.16
CA THR A 5 -1.59 -1.47 22.99
C THR A 5 -1.58 -0.48 21.82
N ASN A 6 -0.85 0.63 21.97
CA ASN A 6 -0.52 1.53 20.87
C ASN A 6 0.56 0.87 19.99
N VAL A 7 0.26 0.72 18.71
CA VAL A 7 1.16 0.08 17.75
C VAL A 7 1.66 1.12 16.75
N THR A 8 2.96 1.07 16.46
CA THR A 8 3.61 1.87 15.42
C THR A 8 4.11 0.94 14.32
N LEU A 9 3.82 1.28 13.07
CA LEU A 9 4.49 0.72 11.90
C LEU A 9 5.71 1.57 11.58
N THR A 10 6.88 0.94 11.53
CA THR A 10 8.11 1.54 11.00
C THR A 10 8.37 0.96 9.62
N ILE A 11 8.71 1.85 8.69
CA ILE A 11 8.85 1.53 7.27
C ILE A 11 10.23 1.99 6.81
N ASP A 12 11.01 1.06 6.27
CA ASP A 12 12.27 1.34 5.59
C ASP A 12 12.16 0.81 4.15
N VAL A 13 12.27 1.69 3.16
CA VAL A 13 12.26 1.33 1.74
C VAL A 13 13.58 1.73 1.10
N THR A 14 14.34 0.75 0.63
CA THR A 14 15.53 0.99 -0.17
C THR A 14 15.12 1.36 -1.60
N LEU A 15 15.50 2.55 -2.03
CA LEU A 15 15.24 3.04 -3.38
C LEU A 15 16.13 2.34 -4.40
N ALA A 16 15.70 2.34 -5.65
CA ALA A 16 16.44 1.72 -6.74
C ALA A 16 17.87 2.28 -6.81
N GLY A 17 18.86 1.38 -6.79
CA GLY A 17 20.28 1.75 -6.87
C GLY A 17 20.78 1.94 -8.30
N GLY A 18 19.94 1.70 -9.31
CA GLY A 18 20.34 1.72 -10.72
C GLY A 18 19.17 1.42 -11.65
N PRO A 19 19.45 1.33 -12.96
CA PRO A 19 18.42 1.09 -13.96
C PRO A 19 17.87 -0.34 -13.89
N ASN A 20 16.60 -0.49 -14.25
CA ASN A 20 15.98 -1.77 -14.57
C ASN A 20 16.45 -2.27 -15.96
N TRP A 21 15.93 -3.43 -16.38
CA TRP A 21 16.34 -4.05 -17.66
C TRP A 21 15.93 -3.27 -18.92
N ALA A 22 15.03 -2.29 -18.80
CA ALA A 22 14.71 -1.36 -19.88
C ALA A 22 15.53 -0.06 -19.83
N GLY A 23 16.49 0.05 -18.91
CA GLY A 23 17.37 1.22 -18.79
C GLY A 23 16.81 2.37 -17.97
N TYR A 24 15.58 2.27 -17.45
CA TYR A 24 14.98 3.30 -16.59
C TYR A 24 15.40 3.10 -15.15
N VAL A 25 15.66 4.19 -14.42
CA VAL A 25 15.83 4.13 -12.96
C VAL A 25 14.46 4.32 -12.31
N PRO A 26 13.87 3.29 -11.67
CA PRO A 26 12.60 3.43 -10.97
C PRO A 26 12.69 4.50 -9.89
N ARG A 27 11.70 5.38 -9.82
CA ARG A 27 11.58 6.35 -8.73
C ARG A 27 10.34 6.02 -7.93
N LEU A 28 10.49 5.94 -6.62
CA LEU A 28 9.34 5.89 -5.73
C LEU A 28 8.80 7.31 -5.59
N ALA A 29 7.65 7.61 -6.18
CA ALA A 29 7.02 8.92 -6.06
C ALA A 29 6.07 8.96 -4.86
N ARG A 30 5.34 7.86 -4.61
CA ARG A 30 4.35 7.78 -3.54
C ARG A 30 4.41 6.44 -2.82
N MET A 31 4.20 6.48 -1.51
CA MET A 31 4.01 5.30 -0.67
C MET A 31 2.76 5.45 0.20
N ASP A 32 1.90 4.45 0.14
CA ASP A 32 0.66 4.37 0.90
C ASP A 32 0.74 3.28 1.99
N VAL A 33 0.14 3.58 3.14
CA VAL A 33 -0.27 2.62 4.15
C VAL A 33 -1.75 2.34 3.94
N ILE A 34 -2.06 1.09 3.60
CA ILE A 34 -3.42 0.56 3.48
C ILE A 34 -3.72 -0.21 4.76
N GLN A 35 -4.87 0.07 5.38
CA GLN A 35 -5.29 -0.60 6.61
C GLN A 35 -6.75 -1.04 6.49
N GLY A 36 -7.05 -2.23 6.99
CA GLY A 36 -8.41 -2.78 7.08
C GLY A 36 -8.59 -3.67 8.30
N GLU A 37 -9.83 -3.85 8.74
CA GLU A 37 -10.16 -4.77 9.84
C GLU A 37 -10.19 -6.22 9.35
N VAL A 38 -9.88 -7.14 10.26
CA VAL A 38 -10.10 -8.58 10.03
C VAL A 38 -11.36 -8.99 10.76
N THR A 39 -12.44 -9.16 10.00
CA THR A 39 -13.78 -9.44 10.53
C THR A 39 -14.09 -10.92 10.69
N GLY A 40 -13.14 -11.80 10.37
CA GLY A 40 -13.28 -13.26 10.46
C GLY A 40 -13.49 -13.95 9.11
N PRO A 41 -13.92 -15.22 9.12
CA PRO A 41 -14.14 -15.99 7.89
C PRO A 41 -15.28 -15.44 7.04
N VAL A 42 -15.14 -15.53 5.72
CA VAL A 42 -16.23 -15.23 4.77
C VAL A 42 -16.97 -16.51 4.40
N ALA A 43 -18.31 -16.45 4.35
CA ALA A 43 -19.15 -17.60 3.98
C ALA A 43 -19.11 -17.88 2.47
N ASP A 44 -19.15 -16.83 1.65
CA ASP A 44 -19.04 -16.89 0.20
C ASP A 44 -17.85 -16.05 -0.27
N LYS A 45 -16.91 -16.69 -0.97
CA LYS A 45 -15.67 -16.05 -1.42
C LYS A 45 -15.89 -15.16 -2.65
N ASP A 46 -16.95 -15.42 -3.43
CA ASP A 46 -17.23 -14.68 -4.65
C ASP A 46 -17.85 -13.30 -4.35
N THR A 47 -18.47 -13.15 -3.19
CA THR A 47 -19.04 -11.88 -2.70
C THR A 47 -18.16 -11.20 -1.65
N PHE A 48 -16.94 -11.72 -1.41
CA PHE A 48 -16.06 -11.21 -0.37
C PHE A 48 -15.61 -9.77 -0.67
N THR A 49 -15.84 -8.88 0.30
CA THR A 49 -15.33 -7.51 0.29
C THR A 49 -14.66 -7.18 1.63
N ALA A 50 -13.77 -6.18 1.62
CA ALA A 50 -13.14 -5.64 2.82
C ALA A 50 -13.56 -4.17 2.99
N PRO A 51 -14.78 -3.89 3.48
CA PRO A 51 -15.37 -2.54 3.45
C PRO A 51 -14.65 -1.52 4.34
N THR A 52 -13.82 -1.99 5.27
CA THR A 52 -13.01 -1.13 6.16
C THR A 52 -11.62 -0.86 5.61
N ALA A 53 -11.22 -1.56 4.54
CA ALA A 53 -9.92 -1.42 3.92
C ALA A 53 -9.83 -0.14 3.10
N LYS A 54 -8.86 0.71 3.42
CA LYS A 54 -8.61 1.96 2.69
C LYS A 54 -7.17 2.43 2.83
N VAL A 55 -6.78 3.37 1.97
CA VAL A 55 -5.55 4.15 2.16
C VAL A 55 -5.72 4.98 3.43
N ALA A 56 -4.98 4.60 4.47
CA ALA A 56 -5.01 5.27 5.77
C ALA A 56 -4.01 6.42 5.84
N ARG A 57 -2.89 6.32 5.12
CA ARG A 57 -1.89 7.37 5.02
C ARG A 57 -1.13 7.29 3.71
N SER A 58 -0.79 8.45 3.17
CA SER A 58 0.10 8.57 2.01
C SER A 58 1.32 9.41 2.35
N TYR A 59 2.43 9.09 1.68
CA TYR A 59 3.69 9.80 1.73
C TYR A 59 4.14 10.07 0.31
N GLU A 60 4.25 11.35 -0.04
CA GLU A 60 4.99 11.76 -1.24
C GLU A 60 6.49 11.67 -0.94
N ILE A 61 7.23 11.11 -1.89
CA ILE A 61 8.64 10.79 -1.75
C ILE A 61 9.41 11.58 -2.80
N ASP A 62 10.16 12.58 -2.32
CA ASP A 62 11.07 13.40 -3.14
C ASP A 62 12.53 13.00 -2.86
N GLN A 63 12.79 11.69 -2.81
CA GLN A 63 14.11 11.13 -2.58
C GLN A 63 14.47 10.23 -3.75
N SER A 64 15.67 10.38 -4.28
CA SER A 64 16.11 9.71 -5.51
C SER A 64 17.00 8.49 -5.29
N SER A 65 17.58 8.32 -4.11
CA SER A 65 18.45 7.18 -3.77
C SER A 65 18.53 6.94 -2.25
N GLY A 66 19.09 5.81 -1.84
CA GLY A 66 19.25 5.45 -0.42
C GLY A 66 17.99 4.83 0.18
N VAL A 67 17.75 5.06 1.48
CA VAL A 67 16.62 4.47 2.22
C VAL A 67 15.65 5.56 2.63
N VAL A 68 14.37 5.37 2.32
CA VAL A 68 13.26 6.18 2.82
C VAL A 68 12.76 5.55 4.11
N ARG A 69 12.84 6.30 5.21
CA ARG A 69 12.30 5.89 6.51
C ARG A 69 11.04 6.68 6.86
N ARG A 70 9.95 5.99 7.21
CA ARG A 70 8.68 6.58 7.67
C ARG A 70 8.14 5.81 8.86
N THR A 71 7.30 6.46 9.65
CA THR A 71 6.53 5.79 10.70
C THR A 71 5.06 6.16 10.57
N TYR A 72 4.19 5.21 10.89
CA TYR A 72 2.75 5.41 10.93
C TYR A 72 2.22 4.87 12.25
N GLN A 73 1.44 5.69 12.96
CA GLN A 73 0.78 5.27 14.19
C GLN A 73 -0.50 4.54 13.82
N LEU A 74 -0.54 3.21 14.00
CA LEU A 74 -1.79 2.45 13.92
C LEU A 74 -2.74 2.84 15.05
N GLY A 75 -2.18 3.42 16.12
CA GLY A 75 -2.91 3.79 17.32
C GLY A 75 -3.20 2.57 18.18
N ARG A 76 -4.25 2.70 19.01
CA ARG A 76 -4.67 1.68 19.95
C ARG A 76 -5.32 0.53 19.20
N VAL A 77 -4.71 -0.66 19.23
CA VAL A 77 -5.25 -1.85 18.56
C VAL A 77 -6.01 -2.72 19.56
N ASP A 78 -7.33 -2.74 19.42
CA ASP A 78 -8.24 -3.54 20.26
C ASP A 78 -9.04 -4.60 19.50
N ARG A 79 -8.95 -4.60 18.17
CA ARG A 79 -9.53 -5.59 17.25
C ARG A 79 -8.49 -6.05 16.22
N PRO A 80 -8.63 -7.27 15.67
CA PRO A 80 -7.81 -7.74 14.56
C PRO A 80 -7.84 -6.80 13.36
N LEU A 81 -6.66 -6.49 12.81
CA LEU A 81 -6.51 -5.68 11.60
C LEU A 81 -5.37 -6.21 10.74
N TYR A 82 -5.30 -5.71 9.51
CA TYR A 82 -4.12 -5.87 8.66
C TYR A 82 -3.65 -4.53 8.14
N VAL A 83 -2.35 -4.48 7.84
CA VAL A 83 -1.72 -3.36 7.15
C VAL A 83 -0.97 -3.88 5.92
N ARG A 84 -1.01 -3.11 4.85
CA ARG A 84 -0.24 -3.36 3.63
C ARG A 84 0.43 -2.07 3.21
N LEU A 85 1.67 -2.16 2.76
CA LEU A 85 2.33 -1.06 2.08
C LEU A 85 2.14 -1.21 0.58
N ARG A 86 1.91 -0.08 -0.06
CA ARG A 86 1.90 0.06 -1.51
C ARG A 86 2.81 1.21 -1.88
N GLY A 87 3.56 1.09 -2.96
CA GLY A 87 4.27 2.22 -3.54
C GLY A 87 4.10 2.27 -5.04
N SER A 88 4.29 3.45 -5.62
CA SER A 88 4.17 3.71 -7.05
C SER A 88 5.19 4.75 -7.52
N ASP A 89 5.57 4.65 -8.77
CA ASP A 89 6.28 5.71 -9.50
C ASP A 89 5.37 6.90 -9.86
N GLY A 90 4.05 6.77 -9.67
CA GLY A 90 3.07 7.83 -9.83
C GLY A 90 2.68 8.13 -11.28
N ASN A 91 3.17 7.36 -12.26
CA ASN A 91 2.97 7.68 -13.68
C ASN A 91 1.56 7.36 -14.18
N ARG A 92 0.95 6.26 -13.72
CA ARG A 92 -0.43 5.88 -14.07
C ARG A 92 -1.24 5.59 -12.82
N THR A 93 -2.14 6.52 -12.51
CA THR A 93 -3.00 6.43 -11.32
C THR A 93 -4.45 6.72 -11.68
N ALA A 94 -5.37 6.22 -10.87
CA ALA A 94 -6.79 6.48 -10.96
C ALA A 94 -7.42 6.43 -9.57
N VAL A 95 -8.66 6.89 -9.46
CA VAL A 95 -9.48 6.57 -8.28
C VAL A 95 -9.75 5.06 -8.28
N GLY A 96 -9.53 4.40 -7.14
CA GLY A 96 -9.71 2.97 -7.00
C GLY A 96 -11.17 2.53 -7.14
N ALA A 97 -11.39 1.24 -7.35
CA ALA A 97 -12.69 0.67 -7.68
C ALA A 97 -13.81 0.96 -6.65
N MET A 98 -13.44 1.24 -5.39
CA MET A 98 -14.38 1.55 -4.30
C MET A 98 -14.53 3.06 -4.04
N GLY A 99 -14.02 3.91 -4.93
CA GLY A 99 -14.14 5.36 -4.85
C GLY A 99 -12.96 6.06 -4.17
N ASP A 100 -12.96 7.38 -4.28
CA ASP A 100 -11.90 8.30 -3.84
C ASP A 100 -11.68 8.28 -2.33
N ALA A 101 -12.77 8.07 -1.57
CA ALA A 101 -12.73 7.95 -0.11
C ALA A 101 -11.99 6.69 0.37
N VAL A 102 -11.86 5.67 -0.49
CA VAL A 102 -11.16 4.42 -0.20
C VAL A 102 -9.73 4.46 -0.72
N ASP A 103 -9.59 4.88 -1.98
CA ASP A 103 -8.31 4.93 -2.67
C ASP A 103 -8.30 6.05 -3.71
N PRO A 104 -7.84 7.25 -3.35
CA PRO A 104 -7.87 8.41 -4.25
C PRO A 104 -6.80 8.36 -5.35
N VAL A 105 -5.74 7.56 -5.15
CA VAL A 105 -4.58 7.47 -6.06
C VAL A 105 -4.15 6.00 -6.13
N GLY A 106 -5.04 5.17 -6.67
CA GLY A 106 -4.84 3.75 -6.92
C GLY A 106 -4.25 3.47 -8.31
N PRO A 107 -3.97 2.20 -8.62
CA PRO A 107 -3.53 1.79 -9.95
C PRO A 107 -4.64 2.05 -10.97
N ALA A 108 -4.29 2.64 -12.11
CA ALA A 108 -5.18 2.70 -13.26
C ALA A 108 -5.32 1.30 -13.88
N ILE A 109 -6.47 1.03 -14.50
CA ILE A 109 -6.64 -0.21 -15.28
C ILE A 109 -5.77 -0.13 -16.54
N ASP A 110 -5.07 -1.22 -16.83
CA ASP A 110 -4.27 -1.36 -18.05
C ASP A 110 -5.13 -1.15 -19.30
N VAL A 111 -4.57 -0.41 -20.27
CA VAL A 111 -5.15 -0.35 -21.60
C VAL A 111 -4.74 -1.62 -22.35
N VAL A 112 -5.72 -2.33 -22.90
CA VAL A 112 -5.47 -3.59 -23.62
C VAL A 112 -4.48 -3.35 -24.76
N GLY A 113 -3.33 -4.01 -24.70
CA GLY A 113 -2.26 -3.89 -25.70
C GLY A 113 -1.31 -2.72 -25.51
N ASP A 114 -1.48 -1.91 -24.45
CA ASP A 114 -0.68 -0.71 -24.15
C ASP A 114 -0.32 -0.62 -22.65
N ALA A 115 0.01 -1.78 -22.06
CA ALA A 115 0.56 -1.85 -20.71
C ALA A 115 2.09 -1.67 -20.78
N ASP A 116 2.63 -0.75 -19.97
CA ASP A 116 4.08 -0.51 -19.87
C ASP A 116 4.62 -1.07 -18.55
N PRO A 117 5.25 -2.25 -18.55
CA PRO A 117 5.76 -2.88 -17.33
C PRO A 117 7.01 -2.19 -16.76
N TRP A 118 7.52 -1.14 -17.40
CA TRP A 118 8.74 -0.44 -16.99
C TRP A 118 8.49 0.96 -16.45
N LEU A 119 7.36 1.58 -16.83
CA LEU A 119 6.97 2.94 -16.47
C LEU A 119 5.62 3.04 -15.74
N ASP A 120 4.92 1.92 -15.52
CA ASP A 120 3.78 1.82 -14.60
C ASP A 120 4.12 0.92 -13.41
N LEU A 121 5.07 1.39 -12.59
CA LEU A 121 5.63 0.57 -11.52
C LEU A 121 4.83 0.72 -10.24
N TRP A 122 4.39 -0.41 -9.72
CA TRP A 122 3.78 -0.56 -8.40
C TRP A 122 4.48 -1.67 -7.62
N PHE A 123 4.60 -1.49 -6.31
CA PHE A 123 4.94 -2.58 -5.41
C PHE A 123 3.90 -2.70 -4.31
N TYR A 124 3.81 -3.91 -3.76
CA TYR A 124 2.98 -4.18 -2.60
C TYR A 124 3.71 -5.08 -1.63
N SER A 125 3.61 -4.79 -0.33
CA SER A 125 3.96 -5.77 0.69
C SER A 125 2.92 -6.90 0.71
N ASN A 126 3.28 -8.03 1.30
CA ASN A 126 2.26 -8.95 1.81
C ASN A 126 1.45 -8.25 2.94
N PRO A 127 0.19 -8.65 3.18
CA PRO A 127 -0.55 -8.20 4.35
C PRO A 127 0.20 -8.58 5.64
N ILE A 128 0.34 -7.60 6.53
CA ILE A 128 0.90 -7.77 7.88
C ILE A 128 -0.27 -7.77 8.85
N TRP A 129 -0.49 -8.90 9.52
CA TRP A 129 -1.60 -9.09 10.44
C TRP A 129 -1.24 -8.60 11.85
N VAL A 130 -2.11 -7.78 12.43
CA VAL A 130 -2.01 -7.38 13.84
C VAL A 130 -3.19 -7.99 14.58
N LEU A 131 -2.93 -9.10 15.26
CA LEU A 131 -3.94 -9.85 16.00
C LEU A 131 -3.75 -9.58 17.50
N PRO A 132 -4.61 -8.76 18.13
CA PRO A 132 -4.56 -8.53 19.56
C PRO A 132 -5.03 -9.76 20.34
N SER A 133 -4.29 -10.10 21.39
CA SER A 133 -4.59 -11.15 22.37
C SER A 133 -4.65 -10.57 23.77
#